data_AF-A0A068VI11-F1
#
_entry.id   AF-A0A068VI11-F1
#
_cell.length_a   1.000
_cell.length_b   1.000
_cell.length_c   1.000
_cell.angle_alpha   90.00
_cell.angle_beta   90.00
_cell.angle_gamma   90.00
#
_symmetry.space_group_name_H-M   'P 1'
#
loop_
_entity.id
_entity.type
_entity.pdbx_description
1 polymer ?
#
loop_
_entity_poly.entity_id
_entity_poly.type
_entity_poly.pdbx_seq_one_letter_code
_entity_poly.pdbx_strand_id
1 'polypeptide(L)'
;MKTTSSSVFVKLFSFLKSSLLFRSDISSSPANKSFQSNQKPPATSHQQTNPSFFAGGISNSDKDPISESAFSFVLVCSYLIRKMCNYFDFAPPKARELRVRVLCSALCFSDIHFWRLKEPHGYYPRIFGHETVGVVESVGEGIEDVKVGDTVIPSFLAYCGECPDCTSIKSNQCSKLRFELSPYIRDGTSRFSDTKGETIYHFRYTSGFSEYTVVDITHVTKVDPALPASRACLLGCGVSTGNAHSLRFFLAQFDSF
;
A
#
# COMPACT_ATOMS: atom_id res chain seq x y z
N MET A 1 12.42 32.75 13.06
CA MET A 1 12.89 31.87 11.96
C MET A 1 12.11 30.56 12.02
N LYS A 2 11.21 30.32 11.06
CA LYS A 2 10.32 29.14 11.00
C LYS A 2 10.97 28.09 10.09
N THR A 3 11.66 27.10 10.67
CA THR A 3 12.04 25.87 9.96
C THR A 3 11.01 24.81 10.33
N THR A 4 9.92 24.77 9.57
CA THR A 4 8.81 23.84 9.78
C THR A 4 9.17 22.45 9.25
N SER A 5 8.80 21.41 10.01
CA SER A 5 8.88 19.98 9.67
C SER A 5 8.34 19.65 8.25
N SER A 6 7.46 20.50 7.70
CA SER A 6 7.04 20.47 6.30
C SER A 6 8.18 20.56 5.28
N SER A 7 9.34 21.13 5.62
CA SER A 7 10.49 21.20 4.70
C SER A 7 11.09 19.83 4.37
N VAL A 8 11.07 18.86 5.28
CA VAL A 8 11.72 17.55 5.07
C VAL A 8 10.85 16.66 4.17
N PHE A 9 9.53 16.62 4.40
CA PHE A 9 8.60 15.92 3.51
C PHE A 9 8.45 16.60 2.15
N VAL A 10 8.47 17.94 2.09
CA VAL A 10 8.53 18.66 0.80
C VAL A 10 9.83 18.34 0.07
N LYS A 11 10.98 18.25 0.77
CA LYS A 11 12.25 17.83 0.17
C LYS A 11 12.23 16.37 -0.27
N LEU A 12 11.55 15.48 0.46
CA LEU A 12 11.35 14.08 0.08
C LEU A 12 10.62 13.97 -1.27
N PHE A 13 9.46 14.61 -1.38
CA PHE A 13 8.68 14.60 -2.62
C PHE A 13 9.33 15.42 -3.73
N SER A 14 10.05 16.49 -3.41
CA SER A 14 10.87 17.24 -4.39
C SER A 14 12.03 16.41 -4.91
N PHE A 15 12.66 15.59 -4.06
CA PHE A 15 13.71 14.64 -4.45
C PHE A 15 13.15 13.52 -5.32
N LEU A 16 11.97 12.97 -4.99
CA LEU A 16 11.26 12.03 -5.86
C LEU A 16 10.92 12.64 -7.22
N LYS A 17 10.59 13.93 -7.25
CA LYS A 17 10.32 14.68 -8.49
C LYS A 17 11.58 14.95 -9.32
N SER A 18 12.76 15.10 -8.70
CA SER A 18 14.02 15.38 -9.39
C SER A 18 14.79 14.12 -9.83
N SER A 19 14.55 12.97 -9.21
CA SER A 19 15.33 11.73 -9.38
C SER A 19 14.87 10.85 -10.55
N LEU A 20 14.59 11.42 -11.73
CA LEU A 20 14.15 10.72 -12.97
C LEU A 20 12.77 10.02 -12.93
N LEU A 21 12.02 10.02 -11.83
CA LEU A 21 10.73 9.31 -11.71
C LEU A 21 9.49 10.07 -12.23
N PHE A 22 9.63 11.32 -12.67
CA PHE A 22 8.57 12.08 -13.35
C PHE A 22 9.16 12.97 -14.46
N ARG A 23 9.61 12.38 -15.58
CA ARG A 23 9.58 13.11 -16.86
C ARG A 23 8.22 12.86 -17.50
N SER A 24 7.33 13.84 -17.36
CA SER A 24 6.15 13.94 -18.20
C SER A 24 6.57 14.47 -19.57
N ASP A 25 7.10 13.62 -20.43
CA ASP A 25 7.17 13.91 -21.87
C ASP A 25 5.91 13.35 -22.54
N ILE A 26 4.77 14.00 -22.28
CA ILE A 26 3.69 14.04 -23.29
C ILE A 26 4.04 15.25 -24.16
N SER A 27 4.99 15.06 -25.08
CA SER A 27 5.20 16.00 -26.16
C SER A 27 4.04 15.86 -27.14
N SER A 28 3.25 16.91 -27.23
CA SER A 28 2.47 17.33 -28.40
C SER A 28 2.68 16.50 -29.68
N SER A 29 1.60 15.88 -30.18
CA SER A 29 1.46 15.62 -31.62
C SER A 29 0.05 16.02 -32.08
N PRO A 30 -0.10 16.85 -33.12
CA PRO A 30 -1.38 17.37 -33.57
C PRO A 30 -1.97 16.46 -34.65
N ALA A 31 -3.18 15.93 -34.44
CA ALA A 31 -4.03 15.46 -35.53
C ALA A 31 -5.48 15.33 -35.09
N ASN A 32 -6.17 16.46 -35.10
CA ASN A 32 -7.62 16.51 -35.22
C ASN A 32 -7.96 16.28 -36.71
N LYS A 33 -8.45 15.10 -37.08
CA LYS A 33 -9.20 14.89 -38.34
C LYS A 33 -10.32 13.88 -38.15
N SER A 34 -11.52 14.42 -37.98
CA SER A 34 -12.78 13.99 -38.61
C SER A 34 -13.01 12.47 -38.75
N PHE A 35 -13.83 11.93 -37.85
CA PHE A 35 -14.54 10.67 -38.09
C PHE A 35 -15.85 11.00 -38.80
N GLN A 36 -15.91 10.73 -40.11
CA GLN A 36 -17.16 10.62 -40.86
C GLN A 36 -17.36 9.19 -41.37
N SER A 37 -18.64 8.87 -41.41
CA SER A 37 -19.34 7.63 -41.74
C SER A 37 -18.88 6.83 -42.97
N ASN A 38 -19.07 5.51 -42.88
CA ASN A 38 -19.89 4.65 -43.77
C ASN A 38 -19.23 3.34 -44.27
N GLN A 39 -20.08 2.29 -44.23
CA GLN A 39 -20.13 1.07 -45.06
C GLN A 39 -19.32 -0.20 -44.66
N LYS A 40 -20.10 -1.22 -44.23
CA LYS A 40 -19.94 -2.69 -44.43
C LYS A 40 -20.42 -3.05 -45.87
N PRO A 41 -20.35 -4.28 -46.46
CA PRO A 41 -19.84 -5.62 -46.05
C PRO A 41 -19.07 -6.33 -47.24
N PRO A 42 -18.95 -7.68 -47.45
CA PRO A 42 -19.37 -8.89 -46.71
C PRO A 42 -18.30 -10.03 -46.61
N ALA A 43 -18.78 -11.25 -46.31
CA ALA A 43 -18.17 -12.39 -45.62
C ALA A 43 -17.48 -13.49 -46.50
N THR A 44 -17.04 -14.56 -45.81
CA THR A 44 -16.61 -15.93 -46.23
C THR A 44 -15.10 -16.07 -46.53
N SER A 45 -14.37 -17.14 -46.18
CA SER A 45 -14.69 -18.56 -46.01
C SER A 45 -13.67 -19.31 -45.10
N HIS A 46 -14.05 -20.52 -44.66
CA HIS A 46 -13.23 -21.53 -43.99
C HIS A 46 -12.10 -22.10 -44.87
N GLN A 47 -10.93 -22.40 -44.29
CA GLN A 47 -10.19 -23.64 -44.61
C GLN A 47 -9.18 -24.05 -43.53
N GLN A 48 -9.25 -25.33 -43.13
CA GLN A 48 -8.31 -26.08 -42.29
C GLN A 48 -7.01 -26.40 -43.06
N THR A 49 -5.87 -26.52 -42.37
CA THR A 49 -5.04 -27.76 -42.24
C THR A 49 -3.66 -27.47 -41.58
N ASN A 50 -3.33 -28.32 -40.60
CA ASN A 50 -2.04 -28.53 -39.92
C ASN A 50 -1.01 -29.26 -40.85
N PRO A 51 0.21 -29.65 -40.40
CA PRO A 51 1.23 -29.03 -39.54
C PRO A 51 2.65 -29.16 -40.15
N SER A 52 3.69 -28.90 -39.34
CA SER A 52 5.12 -29.25 -39.48
C SER A 52 6.06 -28.22 -40.11
N PHE A 53 6.86 -27.57 -39.27
CA PHE A 53 8.32 -27.55 -39.41
C PHE A 53 8.95 -27.34 -38.02
N PHE A 54 9.68 -28.37 -37.57
CA PHE A 54 10.50 -28.36 -36.36
C PHE A 54 11.80 -27.57 -36.60
N ALA A 55 12.38 -27.10 -35.50
CA ALA A 55 13.75 -26.61 -35.30
C ALA A 55 14.00 -25.10 -35.44
N GLY A 56 13.96 -24.40 -34.30
CA GLY A 56 14.57 -23.09 -34.08
C GLY A 56 14.72 -22.87 -32.57
N GLY A 57 15.96 -22.73 -32.10
CA GLY A 57 16.35 -22.89 -30.69
C GLY A 57 15.81 -21.87 -29.69
N ILE A 58 15.82 -22.28 -28.43
CA ILE A 58 15.55 -21.43 -27.26
C ILE A 58 16.77 -20.53 -27.06
N SER A 59 16.73 -19.30 -27.57
CA SER A 59 17.66 -18.25 -27.18
C SER A 59 17.13 -17.56 -25.93
N ASN A 60 17.91 -17.65 -24.85
CA ASN A 60 17.76 -16.88 -23.62
C ASN A 60 17.92 -15.38 -23.91
N SER A 61 16.84 -14.64 -24.16
CA SER A 61 16.83 -13.17 -24.07
C SER A 61 15.43 -12.60 -24.26
N ASP A 62 14.56 -12.76 -23.27
CA ASP A 62 13.44 -11.85 -23.09
C ASP A 62 13.21 -11.70 -21.58
N LYS A 63 13.96 -10.77 -20.98
CA LYS A 63 13.61 -10.25 -19.65
C LYS A 63 12.47 -9.28 -19.86
N ASP A 64 11.29 -9.63 -19.38
CA ASP A 64 10.10 -8.78 -19.43
C ASP A 64 10.41 -7.37 -18.85
N PRO A 65 10.23 -6.29 -19.62
CA PRO A 65 10.51 -4.91 -19.18
C PRO A 65 9.56 -4.40 -18.08
N ILE A 66 8.54 -5.19 -17.73
CA ILE A 66 7.60 -4.92 -16.63
C ILE A 66 8.22 -5.27 -15.26
N SER A 67 9.27 -6.10 -15.22
CA SER A 67 9.88 -6.54 -13.96
C SER A 67 10.84 -5.51 -13.34
N GLU A 68 11.64 -4.78 -14.12
CA GLU A 68 12.63 -3.83 -13.56
C GLU A 68 12.02 -2.50 -13.10
N SER A 69 10.93 -2.03 -13.73
CA SER A 69 10.27 -0.77 -13.33
C SER A 69 9.52 -0.90 -12.01
N ALA A 70 8.89 -2.04 -11.73
CA ALA A 70 8.28 -2.36 -10.45
C ALA A 70 9.33 -2.46 -9.32
N PHE A 71 10.51 -3.03 -9.62
CA PHE A 71 11.63 -3.08 -8.68
C PHE A 71 12.16 -1.69 -8.30
N SER A 72 12.19 -0.75 -9.24
CA SER A 72 12.63 0.62 -8.99
C SER A 72 11.65 1.40 -8.11
N PHE A 73 10.34 1.15 -8.21
CA PHE A 73 9.32 1.73 -7.32
C PHE A 73 9.39 1.18 -5.89
N VAL A 74 9.76 -0.11 -5.72
CA VAL A 74 9.90 -0.76 -4.42
C VAL A 74 11.17 -0.29 -3.67
N LEU A 75 12.26 0.01 -4.40
CA LEU A 75 13.55 0.41 -3.83
C LEU A 75 13.57 1.81 -3.21
N VAL A 76 12.62 2.67 -3.56
CA VAL A 76 12.51 4.03 -3.00
C VAL A 76 12.30 4.02 -1.48
N CYS A 77 11.74 2.96 -0.90
CA CYS A 77 11.25 3.00 0.48
C CYS A 77 12.31 2.70 1.56
N SER A 78 13.27 1.79 1.36
CA SER A 78 14.24 1.44 2.43
C SER A 78 15.23 2.57 2.75
N TYR A 79 15.68 3.32 1.72
CA TYR A 79 16.64 4.41 1.91
C TYR A 79 16.00 5.64 2.57
N LEU A 80 14.75 5.95 2.23
CA LEU A 80 14.03 7.11 2.74
C LEU A 80 13.50 6.90 4.17
N ILE A 81 13.01 5.70 4.50
CA ILE A 81 12.59 5.32 5.85
C ILE A 81 13.72 5.54 6.87
N ARG A 82 14.96 5.15 6.54
CA ARG A 82 16.13 5.33 7.41
C ARG A 82 16.58 6.78 7.58
N LYS A 83 16.43 7.63 6.56
CA LYS A 83 16.85 9.05 6.64
C LYS A 83 15.92 9.90 7.51
N MET A 84 14.67 9.48 7.71
CA MET A 84 13.66 10.25 8.45
C MET A 84 13.65 10.00 9.96
N CYS A 85 14.22 8.90 10.44
CA CYS A 85 14.18 8.50 11.87
C CYS A 85 14.89 9.47 12.82
N ASN A 86 15.79 10.34 12.33
CA ASN A 86 16.43 11.35 13.18
C ASN A 86 15.52 12.55 13.54
N TYR A 87 14.25 12.55 13.10
CA TYR A 87 13.37 13.71 13.21
C TYR A 87 12.16 13.52 14.12
N PHE A 88 11.91 12.32 14.64
CA PHE A 88 10.75 12.05 15.48
C PHE A 88 11.00 10.91 16.46
N ASP A 89 10.37 11.03 17.63
CA ASP A 89 10.35 10.05 18.70
C ASP A 89 9.09 9.19 18.59
N PHE A 90 9.17 7.96 19.13
CA PHE A 90 8.05 7.03 19.17
C PHE A 90 7.80 6.51 20.59
N ALA A 91 6.55 6.63 21.04
CA ALA A 91 6.11 6.09 22.31
C ALA A 91 6.02 4.55 22.27
N PRO A 92 6.20 3.86 23.41
CA PRO A 92 5.97 2.43 23.50
C PRO A 92 4.50 2.07 23.20
N PRO A 93 4.21 0.83 22.75
CA PRO A 93 2.84 0.37 22.56
C PRO A 93 2.09 0.33 23.91
N LYS A 94 0.83 0.75 23.91
CA LYS A 94 -0.09 0.59 25.05
C LYS A 94 -0.81 -0.77 24.96
N ALA A 95 -1.75 -1.02 25.89
CA ALA A 95 -2.61 -2.20 25.85
C ALA A 95 -3.27 -2.37 24.47
N ARG A 96 -3.25 -3.60 23.94
CA ARG A 96 -3.75 -4.00 22.63
C ARG A 96 -3.02 -3.41 21.42
N GLU A 97 -1.89 -2.76 21.64
CA GLU A 97 -1.02 -2.24 20.58
C GLU A 97 0.26 -3.06 20.48
N LEU A 98 0.87 -3.08 19.30
CA LEU A 98 2.18 -3.66 19.09
C LEU A 98 3.06 -2.69 18.30
N ARG A 99 4.36 -2.74 18.57
CA ARG A 99 5.37 -2.03 17.79
C ARG A 99 5.92 -2.97 16.73
N VAL A 100 5.89 -2.52 15.49
CA VAL A 100 6.38 -3.24 14.32
C VAL A 100 7.63 -2.55 13.81
N ARG A 101 8.72 -3.30 13.68
CA ARG A 101 9.90 -2.88 12.92
C ARG A 101 9.63 -3.11 11.44
N VAL A 102 9.53 -2.03 10.68
CA VAL A 102 9.18 -2.06 9.26
C VAL A 102 10.34 -2.66 8.46
N LEU A 103 10.04 -3.70 7.68
CA LEU A 103 10.98 -4.30 6.74
C LEU A 103 10.86 -3.68 5.35
N CYS A 104 9.63 -3.45 4.92
CA CYS A 104 9.32 -2.83 3.65
C CYS A 104 7.98 -2.09 3.75
N SER A 105 7.92 -0.91 3.15
CA SER A 105 6.67 -0.23 2.86
C SER A 105 6.67 0.11 1.37
N ALA A 106 5.52 0.09 0.72
CA ALA A 106 5.32 0.55 -0.64
C ALA A 106 4.52 1.86 -0.65
N LEU A 107 4.64 2.60 -1.75
CA LEU A 107 3.89 3.83 -1.98
C LEU A 107 2.60 3.51 -2.74
N CYS A 108 1.45 3.76 -2.12
CA CYS A 108 0.16 3.62 -2.76
C CYS A 108 -0.35 4.97 -3.28
N PHE A 109 -1.22 4.94 -4.29
CA PHE A 109 -1.81 6.16 -4.84
C PHE A 109 -2.61 6.96 -3.79
N SER A 110 -3.25 6.27 -2.84
CA SER A 110 -3.96 6.89 -1.72
C SER A 110 -3.02 7.70 -0.81
N ASP A 111 -1.77 7.28 -0.59
CA ASP A 111 -0.80 8.08 0.18
C ASP A 111 -0.57 9.46 -0.49
N ILE A 112 -0.38 9.45 -1.81
CA ILE A 112 -0.18 10.68 -2.62
C ILE A 112 -1.46 11.52 -2.62
N HIS A 113 -2.62 10.88 -2.74
CA HIS A 113 -3.90 11.56 -2.72
C HIS A 113 -4.09 12.34 -1.42
N PHE A 114 -3.97 11.68 -0.27
CA PHE A 114 -4.13 12.31 1.04
C PHE A 114 -3.03 13.33 1.35
N TRP A 115 -1.81 13.13 0.85
CA TRP A 115 -0.73 14.13 0.94
C TRP A 115 -1.03 15.43 0.17
N ARG A 116 -1.90 15.39 -0.84
CA ARG A 116 -2.31 16.58 -1.59
C ARG A 116 -3.59 17.22 -1.04
N LEU A 117 -4.31 16.53 -0.16
CA LEU A 117 -5.53 17.06 0.42
C LEU A 117 -5.21 18.22 1.35
N LYS A 118 -6.12 19.20 1.31
CA LYS A 118 -6.26 20.25 2.33
C LYS A 118 -7.37 19.84 3.28
N GLU A 119 -7.56 20.60 4.36
CA GLU A 119 -8.65 20.35 5.29
C GLU A 119 -10.03 20.50 4.62
N PRO A 120 -11.00 19.60 4.92
CA PRO A 120 -10.92 18.50 5.89
C PRO A 120 -10.09 17.28 5.42
N HIS A 121 -9.46 16.58 6.37
CA HIS A 121 -8.65 15.34 6.25
C HIS A 121 -7.17 15.51 5.85
N GLY A 122 -6.75 16.72 5.53
CA GLY A 122 -5.36 17.12 5.28
C GLY A 122 -4.58 17.41 6.56
N TYR A 123 -4.50 16.44 7.47
CA TYR A 123 -3.80 16.61 8.75
C TYR A 123 -2.27 16.60 8.57
N TYR A 124 -1.58 17.59 9.13
CA TYR A 124 -0.12 17.70 9.13
C TYR A 124 0.43 18.23 10.47
N PRO A 125 1.64 17.81 10.90
CA PRO A 125 2.53 16.84 10.24
C PRO A 125 2.01 15.39 10.39
N ARG A 126 2.25 14.52 9.40
CA ARG A 126 1.71 13.15 9.35
C ARG A 126 2.71 12.18 8.71
N ILE A 127 2.77 10.95 9.23
CA ILE A 127 3.55 9.85 8.64
C ILE A 127 2.60 9.01 7.78
N PHE A 128 2.88 8.92 6.47
CA PHE A 128 2.12 8.14 5.49
C PHE A 128 2.63 6.68 5.39
N GLY A 129 2.10 5.92 4.44
CA GLY A 129 2.47 4.54 4.18
C GLY A 129 1.51 3.57 4.86
N HIS A 130 0.78 2.79 4.07
CA HIS A 130 -0.17 1.78 4.55
C HIS A 130 -0.08 0.45 3.80
N GLU A 131 0.89 0.34 2.88
CA GLU A 131 1.29 -0.93 2.27
C GLU A 131 2.60 -1.36 2.91
N THR A 132 2.52 -2.02 4.07
CA THR A 132 3.67 -2.23 4.94
C THR A 132 3.76 -3.67 5.41
N VAL A 133 4.98 -4.17 5.56
CA VAL A 133 5.28 -5.43 6.23
C VAL A 133 6.44 -5.22 7.18
N GLY A 134 6.38 -5.89 8.33
CA GLY A 134 7.41 -5.77 9.34
C GLY A 134 7.47 -6.97 10.26
N VAL A 135 8.35 -6.87 11.25
CA VAL A 135 8.50 -7.86 12.33
C VAL A 135 8.06 -7.22 13.63
N VAL A 136 7.30 -7.94 14.43
CA VAL A 136 6.87 -7.49 15.75
C VAL A 136 8.09 -7.34 16.64
N GLU A 137 8.32 -6.14 17.15
CA GLU A 137 9.44 -5.82 18.02
C GLU A 137 9.02 -5.85 19.49
N SER A 138 7.85 -5.33 19.83
CA SER A 138 7.28 -5.40 21.18
C SER A 138 5.76 -5.41 21.12
N VAL A 139 5.14 -5.97 22.16
CA VAL A 139 3.68 -6.07 22.31
C VAL A 139 3.27 -5.40 23.61
N GLY A 140 2.13 -4.71 23.58
CA GLY A 140 1.47 -4.21 24.77
C GLY A 140 0.61 -5.28 25.44
N GLU A 141 0.00 -4.90 26.56
CA GLU A 141 -0.85 -5.77 27.37
C GLU A 141 -2.08 -6.31 26.60
N GLY A 142 -2.45 -7.56 26.85
CA GLY A 142 -3.68 -8.17 26.30
C GLY A 142 -3.59 -8.62 24.84
N ILE A 143 -2.38 -8.84 24.31
CA ILE A 143 -2.14 -9.46 23.01
C ILE A 143 -1.67 -10.90 23.22
N GLU A 144 -2.41 -11.86 22.66
CA GLU A 144 -2.11 -13.30 22.74
C GLU A 144 -1.82 -13.92 21.37
N ASP A 145 -2.49 -13.43 20.32
CA ASP A 145 -2.44 -14.02 18.96
C ASP A 145 -1.13 -13.73 18.19
N VAL A 146 -0.35 -12.76 18.66
CA VAL A 146 0.87 -12.27 18.00
C VAL A 146 1.97 -12.10 19.04
N LYS A 147 3.19 -12.50 18.69
CA LYS A 147 4.37 -12.40 19.58
C LYS A 147 5.54 -11.70 18.91
N VAL A 148 6.49 -11.25 19.74
CA VAL A 148 7.77 -10.70 19.27
C VAL A 148 8.45 -11.68 18.32
N GLY A 149 8.93 -11.16 17.19
CA GLY A 149 9.57 -11.93 16.13
C GLY A 149 8.62 -12.41 15.03
N ASP A 150 7.30 -12.32 15.21
CA ASP A 150 6.35 -12.67 14.14
C ASP A 150 6.43 -11.65 12.99
N THR A 151 6.35 -12.14 11.74
CA THR A 151 6.21 -11.29 10.56
C THR A 151 4.74 -10.93 10.37
N VAL A 152 4.46 -9.65 10.19
CA VAL A 152 3.10 -9.11 10.15
C VAL A 152 2.91 -8.07 9.06
N ILE A 153 1.68 -8.00 8.56
CA ILE A 153 1.20 -6.99 7.61
C ILE A 153 0.12 -6.16 8.33
N PRO A 154 0.39 -4.88 8.60
CA PRO A 154 -0.64 -3.96 9.04
C PRO A 154 -1.67 -3.70 7.93
N SER A 155 -2.96 -3.59 8.29
CA SER A 155 -4.08 -3.29 7.41
C SER A 155 -4.86 -2.09 7.94
N PHE A 156 -5.32 -1.23 7.04
CA PHE A 156 -6.13 -0.08 7.42
C PHE A 156 -7.58 -0.46 7.82
N LEU A 157 -8.03 -1.68 7.54
CA LEU A 157 -9.31 -2.21 8.02
C LEU A 157 -9.10 -3.03 9.29
N ALA A 158 -9.95 -2.81 10.30
CA ALA A 158 -9.92 -3.57 11.53
C ALA A 158 -10.64 -4.91 11.39
N TYR A 159 -10.14 -5.93 12.08
CA TYR A 159 -10.79 -7.22 12.31
C TYR A 159 -10.80 -7.52 13.81
N CYS A 160 -11.98 -7.50 14.43
CA CYS A 160 -12.12 -7.78 15.87
C CYS A 160 -12.45 -9.24 16.19
N GLY A 161 -12.76 -10.08 15.19
CA GLY A 161 -13.07 -11.50 15.35
C GLY A 161 -14.44 -11.84 15.96
N GLU A 162 -15.10 -10.90 16.64
CA GLU A 162 -16.30 -11.17 17.45
C GLU A 162 -17.59 -10.48 16.99
N CYS A 163 -17.52 -9.46 16.13
CA CYS A 163 -18.72 -8.76 15.68
C CYS A 163 -19.44 -9.51 14.53
N PRO A 164 -20.76 -9.30 14.33
CA PRO A 164 -21.52 -10.02 13.30
C PRO A 164 -20.92 -9.95 11.90
N ASP A 165 -20.31 -8.81 11.55
CA ASP A 165 -19.65 -8.62 10.26
C ASP A 165 -18.30 -9.35 10.16
N CYS A 166 -17.54 -9.43 11.25
CA CYS A 166 -16.27 -10.18 11.27
C CYS A 166 -16.50 -11.70 11.23
N THR A 167 -17.61 -12.18 11.79
CA THR A 167 -18.01 -13.59 11.74
C THR A 167 -18.75 -13.96 10.45
N SER A 168 -19.12 -12.97 9.63
CA SER A 168 -19.85 -13.15 8.38
C SER A 168 -18.90 -13.43 7.22
N ILE A 169 -19.30 -14.35 6.34
CA ILE A 169 -18.58 -14.59 5.07
C ILE A 169 -18.81 -13.46 4.04
N LYS A 170 -19.80 -12.58 4.27
CA LYS A 170 -20.23 -11.57 3.29
C LYS A 170 -19.47 -10.24 3.46
N SER A 171 -19.10 -9.90 4.69
CA SER A 171 -18.51 -8.60 5.04
C SER A 171 -17.03 -8.73 5.40
N ASN A 172 -16.28 -7.67 5.12
CA ASN A 172 -14.92 -7.46 5.63
C ASN A 172 -14.80 -6.13 6.39
N GLN A 173 -15.93 -5.51 6.74
CA GLN A 173 -15.99 -4.25 7.47
C GLN A 173 -16.47 -4.51 8.88
N CYS A 174 -15.58 -4.35 9.85
CA CYS A 174 -15.92 -4.53 11.26
C CYS A 174 -16.98 -3.50 11.71
N SER A 175 -18.13 -3.97 12.22
CA SER A 175 -19.17 -3.09 12.77
C SER A 175 -18.80 -2.48 14.10
N LYS A 176 -17.96 -3.15 14.90
CA LYS A 176 -17.48 -2.68 16.21
C LYS A 176 -16.39 -1.63 16.08
N LEU A 177 -15.50 -1.80 15.10
CA LEU A 177 -14.34 -0.95 14.84
C LEU A 177 -14.38 -0.45 13.41
N ARG A 178 -15.30 0.48 13.18
CA ARG A 178 -15.55 1.03 11.85
C ARG A 178 -14.34 1.80 11.36
N PHE A 179 -14.11 1.72 10.06
CA PHE A 179 -13.08 2.50 9.42
C PHE A 179 -13.42 3.99 9.46
N GLU A 180 -12.53 4.81 10.03
CA GLU A 180 -12.68 6.25 10.10
C GLU A 180 -11.42 6.96 9.58
N LEU A 181 -11.61 8.14 8.97
CA LEU A 181 -10.49 9.00 8.55
C LEU A 181 -9.96 9.79 9.75
N SER A 182 -9.39 9.08 10.73
CA SER A 182 -8.80 9.64 11.94
C SER A 182 -7.30 9.91 11.78
N PRO A 183 -6.75 10.98 12.38
CA PRO A 183 -5.30 11.18 12.51
C PRO A 183 -4.68 10.41 13.69
N TYR A 184 -5.48 9.65 14.44
CA TYR A 184 -5.08 8.92 15.64
C TYR A 184 -5.35 7.42 15.53
N ILE A 185 -4.79 6.66 16.48
CA ILE A 185 -5.14 5.25 16.68
C ILE A 185 -6.36 5.10 17.61
N ARG A 186 -6.67 3.88 18.07
CA ARG A 186 -7.89 3.55 18.82
C ARG A 186 -8.16 4.47 20.01
N ASP A 187 -7.14 4.82 20.78
CA ASP A 187 -7.29 5.61 22.00
C ASP A 187 -7.37 7.13 21.77
N GLY A 188 -7.43 7.57 20.50
CA GLY A 188 -7.50 8.98 20.14
C GLY A 188 -6.19 9.75 20.33
N THR A 189 -5.06 9.06 20.55
CA THR A 189 -3.74 9.69 20.68
C THR A 189 -2.79 9.28 19.57
N SER A 190 -1.65 9.96 19.45
CA SER A 190 -0.56 9.53 18.57
C SER A 190 0.50 8.75 19.33
N ARG A 191 1.32 8.02 18.58
CA ARG A 191 2.55 7.38 19.08
C ARG A 191 3.80 8.06 18.53
N PHE A 192 3.63 9.08 17.69
CA PHE A 192 4.71 9.83 17.09
C PHE A 192 4.69 11.28 17.60
N SER A 193 5.87 11.76 17.97
CA SER A 193 6.11 13.17 18.29
C SER A 193 7.38 13.64 17.60
N ASP A 194 7.47 14.92 17.27
CA ASP A 194 8.74 15.49 16.82
C ASP A 194 9.72 15.65 18.00
N THR A 195 10.95 16.07 17.72
CA THR A 195 12.00 16.27 18.73
C THR A 195 11.69 17.38 19.75
N LYS A 196 10.59 18.12 19.56
CA LYS A 196 10.10 19.15 20.50
C LYS A 196 8.90 18.65 21.30
N GLY A 197 8.44 17.42 21.07
CA GLY A 197 7.26 16.84 21.72
C GLY A 197 5.94 17.17 21.02
N GLU A 198 5.95 17.83 19.85
CA GLU A 198 4.73 18.13 19.12
C GLU A 198 4.20 16.89 18.40
N THR A 199 2.88 16.74 18.35
CA THR A 199 2.24 15.55 17.78
C THR A 199 2.49 15.43 16.27
N ILE A 200 2.88 14.23 15.84
CA ILE A 200 2.87 13.83 14.44
C ILE A 200 1.73 12.82 14.26
N TYR A 201 0.86 13.05 13.29
CA TYR A 201 -0.35 12.25 13.11
C TYR A 201 -0.08 10.92 12.42
N HIS A 202 -0.89 9.93 12.78
CA HIS A 202 -0.94 8.65 12.09
C HIS A 202 -1.67 8.75 10.75
N PHE A 203 -1.42 7.77 9.89
CA PHE A 203 -2.13 7.56 8.65
C PHE A 203 -2.64 6.13 8.56
N ARG A 204 -3.97 5.99 8.36
CA ARG A 204 -4.63 4.71 8.07
C ARG A 204 -4.25 3.59 9.05
N TYR A 205 -4.07 3.93 10.32
CA TYR A 205 -3.71 3.00 11.40
C TYR A 205 -2.41 2.20 11.19
N THR A 206 -1.53 2.66 10.30
CA THR A 206 -0.35 1.90 9.85
C THR A 206 0.93 2.74 9.86
N SER A 207 0.95 3.91 9.21
CA SER A 207 2.07 4.88 9.26
C SER A 207 3.45 4.27 8.95
N GLY A 208 3.53 3.47 7.88
CA GLY A 208 4.69 2.64 7.52
C GLY A 208 5.88 3.35 6.91
N PHE A 209 5.83 4.65 6.62
CA PHE A 209 7.01 5.45 6.23
C PHE A 209 7.86 5.86 7.44
N SER A 210 8.14 4.88 8.30
CA SER A 210 8.93 4.97 9.53
C SER A 210 9.63 3.63 9.77
N GLU A 211 10.78 3.62 10.43
CA GLU A 211 11.48 2.36 10.77
C GLU A 211 10.70 1.53 11.78
N TYR A 212 9.98 2.22 12.67
CA TYR A 212 9.06 1.61 13.61
C TYR A 212 7.68 2.27 13.51
N THR A 213 6.65 1.47 13.65
CA THR A 213 5.28 1.96 13.80
C THR A 213 4.56 1.23 14.92
N VAL A 214 3.60 1.89 15.55
CA VAL A 214 2.73 1.28 16.55
C VAL A 214 1.34 1.17 15.96
N VAL A 215 0.81 -0.05 15.99
CA VAL A 215 -0.47 -0.41 15.40
C VAL A 215 -1.30 -1.17 16.43
N ASP A 216 -2.62 -1.05 16.34
CA ASP A 216 -3.52 -1.84 17.15
C ASP A 216 -3.62 -3.28 16.62
N ILE A 217 -3.73 -4.26 17.50
CA ILE A 217 -3.78 -5.70 17.14
C ILE A 217 -4.87 -6.03 16.12
N THR A 218 -6.00 -5.31 16.12
CA THR A 218 -7.09 -5.54 15.16
C THR A 218 -6.76 -5.10 13.74
N HIS A 219 -5.67 -4.35 13.55
CA HIS A 219 -5.16 -3.91 12.26
C HIS A 219 -3.98 -4.76 11.78
N VAL A 220 -3.76 -5.96 12.33
CA VAL A 220 -2.56 -6.74 12.06
C VAL A 220 -2.91 -8.15 11.61
N THR A 221 -2.29 -8.57 10.52
CA THR A 221 -2.35 -9.95 10.03
C THR A 221 -0.97 -10.58 10.09
N LYS A 222 -0.84 -11.69 10.83
CA LYS A 222 0.37 -12.51 10.84
C LYS A 222 0.53 -13.23 9.51
N VAL A 223 1.75 -13.28 8.99
CA VAL A 223 2.08 -13.95 7.74
C VAL A 223 3.32 -14.83 7.87
N ASP A 224 3.50 -15.73 6.91
CA ASP A 224 4.68 -16.58 6.85
C ASP A 224 5.96 -15.72 6.66
N PRO A 225 6.96 -15.83 7.55
CA PRO A 225 8.23 -15.12 7.41
C PRO A 225 9.01 -15.47 6.14
N ALA A 226 8.71 -16.59 5.47
CA ALA A 226 9.31 -16.95 4.18
C ALA A 226 8.85 -16.06 3.02
N LEU A 227 7.76 -15.30 3.19
CA LEU A 227 7.28 -14.37 2.15
C LEU A 227 8.27 -13.21 1.98
N PRO A 228 8.75 -12.93 0.75
CA PRO A 228 9.63 -11.79 0.51
C PRO A 228 8.94 -10.48 0.89
N ALA A 229 9.60 -9.69 1.76
CA ALA A 229 9.04 -8.43 2.28
C ALA A 229 8.61 -7.46 1.17
N SER A 230 9.36 -7.39 0.06
CA SER A 230 9.07 -6.57 -1.11
C SER A 230 7.77 -6.91 -1.84
N ARG A 231 7.24 -8.12 -1.64
CA ARG A 231 5.97 -8.58 -2.20
C ARG A 231 4.87 -8.57 -1.13
N ALA A 232 5.22 -8.98 0.09
CA ALA A 232 4.29 -9.05 1.20
C ALA A 232 3.69 -7.67 1.53
N CYS A 233 4.46 -6.58 1.49
CA CYS A 233 3.95 -5.24 1.80
C CYS A 233 2.76 -4.81 0.91
N LEU A 234 2.73 -5.25 -0.35
CA LEU A 234 1.67 -4.93 -1.32
C LEU A 234 0.31 -5.54 -0.94
N LEU A 235 0.30 -6.57 -0.09
CA LEU A 235 -0.92 -7.20 0.41
C LEU A 235 -1.66 -6.32 1.45
N GLY A 236 -1.02 -5.27 1.97
CA GLY A 236 -1.66 -4.34 2.91
C GLY A 236 -2.77 -3.47 2.29
N CYS A 237 -2.76 -3.28 0.97
CA CYS A 237 -3.78 -2.48 0.27
C CYS A 237 -4.02 -2.92 -1.19
N GLY A 238 -3.24 -2.41 -2.14
CA GLY A 238 -3.60 -2.40 -3.56
C GLY A 238 -3.82 -3.79 -4.17
N VAL A 239 -2.89 -4.72 -3.93
CA VAL A 239 -2.96 -6.08 -4.50
C VAL A 239 -4.14 -6.85 -3.92
N SER A 240 -4.33 -6.81 -2.60
CA SER A 240 -5.45 -7.49 -1.95
C SER A 240 -6.80 -6.94 -2.39
N THR A 241 -6.89 -5.62 -2.59
CA THR A 241 -8.12 -4.96 -3.06
C THR A 241 -8.47 -5.38 -4.50
N GLY A 242 -7.49 -5.35 -5.41
CA GLY A 242 -7.68 -5.75 -6.80
C GLY A 242 -8.08 -7.23 -6.91
N ASN A 243 -7.33 -8.11 -6.27
CA ASN A 243 -7.59 -9.56 -6.31
C ASN A 243 -8.95 -9.92 -5.70
N ALA A 244 -9.31 -9.33 -4.56
CA ALA A 244 -10.60 -9.59 -3.91
C ALA A 244 -11.77 -9.16 -4.80
N HIS A 245 -11.64 -8.02 -5.50
CA HIS A 245 -12.67 -7.54 -6.41
C HIS A 245 -12.86 -8.51 -7.60
N SER A 246 -11.77 -8.92 -8.25
CA SER A 246 -11.83 -9.84 -9.39
C SER A 246 -12.39 -11.21 -9.01
N LEU A 247 -11.97 -11.79 -7.88
CA LEU A 247 -12.44 -13.10 -7.44
C LEU A 247 -13.92 -13.08 -7.03
N ARG A 248 -14.36 -12.05 -6.28
CA ARG A 248 -15.78 -11.91 -5.93
C ARG A 248 -16.65 -11.69 -7.16
N PHE A 249 -16.18 -10.91 -8.14
CA PHE A 249 -16.89 -10.71 -9.40
C PHE A 249 -17.06 -12.04 -10.14
N PHE A 250 -16.01 -12.84 -10.22
CA PHE A 250 -16.05 -14.16 -10.84
C PHE A 250 -17.03 -15.10 -10.11
N LEU A 251 -16.95 -15.22 -8.78
CA LEU A 251 -17.83 -16.09 -7.99
C LEU A 251 -19.30 -15.68 -8.08
N ALA A 252 -19.60 -14.38 -8.07
CA ALA A 252 -20.97 -13.87 -8.24
C ALA A 252 -21.60 -14.30 -9.59
N GLN A 253 -20.77 -14.52 -10.62
CA GLN A 253 -21.24 -14.98 -11.92
C GLN A 253 -21.57 -16.49 -11.93
N PHE A 254 -21.00 -17.28 -11.02
CA PHE A 254 -21.35 -18.71 -10.86
C PHE A 254 -22.53 -18.92 -9.93
N ASP A 255 -22.72 -18.07 -8.91
CA ASP A 255 -23.92 -18.10 -8.04
C ASP A 255 -25.20 -17.64 -8.78
N SER A 256 -25.08 -17.20 -10.03
CA SER A 256 -26.20 -16.78 -10.88
C SER A 256 -26.72 -17.89 -11.82
N PHE A 257 -26.25 -19.14 -11.67
CA PHE A 257 -26.70 -20.32 -12.41
C PHE A 257 -27.35 -21.37 -11.51
#